data_AF-A0A2D0L7A4-F1
#
_entry.id   AF-A0A2D0L7A4-F1
#
_cell.length_a   1.000
_cell.length_b   1.000
_cell.length_c   1.000
_cell.angle_alpha   90.00
_cell.angle_beta   90.00
_cell.angle_gamma   90.00
#
_symmetry.space_group_name_H-M   'P 1'
#
loop_
_entity.id
_entity.type
_entity.pdbx_description
1 polymer ?
#
loop_
_entity_poly.entity_id
_entity_poly.type
_entity_poly.pdbx_seq_one_letter_code
_entity_poly.pdbx_strand_id
1 'polypeptide(L)'
;MTYSHNEQPENTILENIVGPVSLPLKIDESVNYFQLHYFECQGKRWACATLGDLHSMQAVPLRIESACFFGHVMHSQQCDCGFQLDEAFRRIARNKGGVVIYGIDQDARGLGIEKHFRIYDYRQNENLDTDEIYKRFHAPLDSRSYEAVTAILHFLGIRNILLMSNNQERLAFLRKQGFQVERDEIEAPLTQYNMATMMLEKEDLNYQWSFHTHGDWLLPLQQQAEEHPDCYVACVVKDNREIVADWMGESWDVATSLLAKLSDSNNRVENGLAVYLSDLPRLDELALYAKAGVSFVVVPFPVLPDYLKTEARRLGIRLQDWGRENKYKQPRSQWILEEHSDSQHIYIREGERRVIRLNHGGIV
;
A
#
# COMPACT_ATOMS: atom_id res chain seq x y z
N MET A 1 23.02 -0.93 -44.78
CA MET A 1 23.99 -1.58 -43.87
C MET A 1 23.27 -2.70 -43.17
N THR A 2 23.83 -3.91 -43.26
CA THR A 2 23.27 -5.17 -42.76
C THR A 2 23.18 -5.17 -41.23
N TYR A 3 21.97 -5.36 -40.71
CA TYR A 3 21.73 -5.55 -39.28
C TYR A 3 22.33 -6.89 -38.85
N SER A 4 23.33 -6.85 -37.97
CA SER A 4 23.91 -8.01 -37.33
C SER A 4 22.95 -8.51 -36.27
N HIS A 5 22.43 -9.72 -36.44
CA HIS A 5 21.69 -10.46 -35.41
C HIS A 5 22.61 -10.73 -34.22
N ASN A 6 22.46 -9.93 -33.17
CA ASN A 6 22.89 -10.31 -31.83
C ASN A 6 21.73 -11.07 -31.17
N GLU A 7 22.08 -12.20 -30.57
CA GLU A 7 21.24 -13.20 -29.94
C GLU A 7 20.14 -12.56 -29.07
N GLN A 8 18.89 -12.69 -29.54
CA GLN A 8 17.69 -12.33 -28.78
C GLN A 8 17.44 -13.38 -27.69
N PRO A 9 16.97 -13.02 -26.49
CA PRO A 9 16.34 -13.99 -25.62
C PRO A 9 15.12 -14.58 -26.36
N GLU A 10 15.10 -15.91 -26.54
CA GLU A 10 14.05 -16.64 -27.23
C GLU A 10 12.67 -16.38 -26.58
N ASN A 11 11.73 -15.83 -27.38
CA ASN A 11 10.28 -16.11 -27.44
C ASN A 11 9.25 -14.97 -27.31
N THR A 12 9.62 -13.70 -27.17
CA THR A 12 8.60 -12.61 -27.23
C THR A 12 8.69 -11.85 -28.56
N ILE A 13 7.77 -12.16 -29.47
CA ILE A 13 7.69 -11.57 -30.82
C ILE A 13 6.57 -10.52 -30.85
N LEU A 14 6.84 -9.36 -31.44
CA LEU A 14 5.82 -8.37 -31.79
C LEU A 14 5.09 -8.83 -33.05
N GLU A 15 3.79 -9.04 -32.96
CA GLU A 15 2.96 -9.67 -34.00
C GLU A 15 2.45 -8.64 -35.01
N ASN A 16 2.04 -7.47 -34.53
CA ASN A 16 1.54 -6.36 -35.34
C ASN A 16 2.16 -5.06 -34.83
N ILE A 17 2.61 -4.20 -35.75
CA ILE A 17 3.22 -2.90 -35.43
C ILE A 17 2.61 -1.85 -36.35
N VAL A 18 2.04 -0.79 -35.79
CA VAL A 18 1.48 0.35 -36.56
C VAL A 18 2.06 1.66 -36.05
N GLY A 19 2.51 2.52 -36.96
CA GLY A 19 3.11 3.83 -36.64
C GLY A 19 4.55 3.97 -37.17
N PRO A 20 5.26 5.05 -36.79
CA PRO A 20 4.81 6.10 -35.88
C PRO A 20 3.71 6.99 -36.49
N VAL A 21 2.82 7.49 -35.63
CA VAL A 21 1.94 8.63 -35.95
C VAL A 21 2.31 9.79 -35.04
N SER A 22 2.56 10.96 -35.62
CA SER A 22 2.86 12.18 -34.88
C SER A 22 1.56 12.87 -34.45
N LEU A 23 1.32 12.99 -33.14
CA LEU A 23 0.12 13.63 -32.60
C LEU A 23 0.47 14.80 -31.67
N PRO A 24 -0.25 15.93 -31.76
CA PRO A 24 -0.14 17.01 -30.78
C PRO A 24 -0.90 16.65 -29.50
N LEU A 25 -0.17 16.43 -28.42
CA LEU A 25 -0.74 16.18 -27.09
C LEU A 25 -0.69 17.48 -26.29
N LYS A 26 -1.84 17.87 -25.72
CA LYS A 26 -1.90 18.96 -24.74
C LYS A 26 -1.47 18.41 -23.39
N ILE A 27 -0.41 18.98 -22.83
CA ILE A 27 0.10 18.68 -21.49
C ILE A 27 0.21 20.00 -20.75
N ASP A 28 -0.61 20.15 -19.72
CA ASP A 28 -0.89 21.43 -19.06
C ASP A 28 -1.26 22.51 -20.10
N GLU A 29 -0.52 23.61 -20.14
CA GLU A 29 -0.71 24.71 -21.09
C GLU A 29 0.12 24.59 -22.37
N SER A 30 0.85 23.49 -22.54
CA SER A 30 1.77 23.28 -23.68
C SER A 30 1.28 22.21 -24.65
N VAL A 31 1.67 22.33 -25.92
CA VAL A 31 1.44 21.31 -26.96
C VAL A 31 2.76 20.65 -27.31
N ASN A 32 2.80 19.32 -27.21
CA ASN A 32 3.99 18.51 -27.46
C ASN A 32 3.64 17.45 -28.52
N TYR A 33 4.49 17.30 -29.54
CA TYR A 33 4.27 16.32 -30.61
C TYR A 33 4.92 14.98 -30.24
N PHE A 34 4.10 14.01 -29.84
CA PHE A 34 4.56 12.67 -29.53
C PHE A 34 4.47 11.77 -30.77
N GLN A 35 5.41 10.83 -30.89
CA GLN A 35 5.30 9.72 -31.84
C GLN A 35 4.60 8.56 -31.16
N LEU A 36 3.49 8.12 -31.73
CA LEU A 36 2.70 7.01 -31.20
C LEU A 36 2.85 5.77 -32.07
N HIS A 37 3.00 4.62 -31.41
CA HIS A 37 2.97 3.31 -32.02
C HIS A 37 1.92 2.44 -31.35
N TYR A 38 1.36 1.53 -32.12
CA TYR A 38 0.54 0.42 -31.64
C TYR A 38 1.30 -0.89 -31.84
N PHE A 39 1.14 -1.81 -30.88
CA PHE A 39 1.72 -3.14 -30.92
C PHE A 39 0.70 -4.21 -30.51
N GLU A 40 0.80 -5.38 -31.14
CA GLU A 40 0.26 -6.62 -30.61
C GLU A 40 1.39 -7.56 -30.24
N CYS A 41 1.24 -8.24 -29.10
CA CYS A 41 2.20 -9.22 -28.62
C CYS A 41 1.46 -10.27 -27.81
N GLN A 42 1.54 -11.54 -28.22
CA GLN A 42 0.88 -12.67 -27.57
C GLN A 42 -0.63 -12.44 -27.43
N GLY A 43 -1.27 -11.88 -28.47
CA GLY A 43 -2.70 -11.56 -28.47
C GLY A 43 -3.11 -10.44 -27.50
N LYS A 44 -2.16 -9.68 -26.95
CA LYS A 44 -2.41 -8.50 -26.10
C LYS A 44 -2.02 -7.23 -26.84
N ARG A 45 -2.81 -6.18 -26.63
CA ARG A 45 -2.67 -4.89 -27.31
C ARG A 45 -1.93 -3.89 -26.44
N TRP A 46 -1.05 -3.13 -27.08
CA TRP A 46 -0.19 -2.15 -26.44
C TRP A 46 -0.11 -0.89 -27.29
N ALA A 47 0.07 0.24 -26.64
CA ALA A 47 0.42 1.48 -27.28
C ALA A 47 1.71 2.03 -26.67
N CYS A 48 2.45 2.81 -27.44
CA CYS A 48 3.64 3.50 -26.98
C CYS A 48 3.59 4.94 -27.45
N ALA A 49 3.91 5.89 -26.57
CA ALA A 49 4.09 7.29 -26.89
C ALA A 49 5.53 7.68 -26.56
N THR A 50 6.26 8.24 -27.53
CA THR A 50 7.63 8.70 -27.36
C THR A 50 7.77 10.18 -27.68
N LEU A 51 8.69 10.85 -27.00
CA LEU A 51 9.05 12.24 -27.23
C LEU A 51 10.57 12.39 -27.28
N GLY A 52 11.06 13.26 -28.15
CA GLY A 52 12.49 13.61 -28.25
C GLY A 52 13.38 12.54 -28.89
N ASP A 53 14.68 12.80 -28.90
CA ASP A 53 15.70 11.86 -29.36
C ASP A 53 16.18 10.98 -28.19
N LEU A 54 15.62 9.78 -28.10
CA LEU A 54 15.88 8.83 -27.01
C LEU A 54 17.33 8.33 -27.00
N HIS A 55 18.03 8.31 -28.14
CA HIS A 55 19.41 7.81 -28.24
C HIS A 55 20.44 8.80 -27.72
N SER A 56 20.07 10.07 -27.59
CA SER A 56 20.92 11.12 -27.00
C SER A 56 20.93 11.12 -25.47
N MET A 57 20.05 10.34 -24.84
CA MET A 57 19.85 10.34 -23.39
C MET A 57 20.75 9.31 -22.69
N GLN A 58 21.29 9.67 -21.53
CA GLN A 58 22.05 8.72 -20.69
C GLN A 58 21.16 7.59 -20.16
N ALA A 59 19.97 7.94 -19.69
CA ALA A 59 18.90 7.03 -19.30
C ALA A 59 17.56 7.60 -19.76
N VAL A 60 16.71 6.78 -20.36
CA VAL A 60 15.43 7.21 -20.92
C VAL A 60 14.36 7.16 -19.82
N PRO A 61 13.67 8.28 -19.52
CA PRO A 61 12.50 8.25 -18.65
C PRO A 61 11.42 7.34 -19.23
N LEU A 62 10.99 6.34 -18.47
CA LEU A 62 10.02 5.33 -18.90
C LEU A 62 8.89 5.23 -17.89
N ARG A 63 7.65 5.27 -18.38
CA ARG A 63 6.46 4.84 -17.64
C ARG A 63 5.86 3.61 -18.32
N ILE A 64 5.68 2.55 -17.54
CA ILE A 64 4.85 1.40 -17.94
C ILE A 64 3.50 1.59 -17.28
N GLU A 65 2.47 1.85 -18.08
CA GLU A 65 1.12 2.07 -17.60
C GLU A 65 0.25 0.85 -17.93
N SER A 66 -0.40 0.28 -16.92
CA SER A 66 -1.44 -0.72 -17.16
C SER A 66 -2.76 0.02 -17.31
N ALA A 67 -3.61 -0.36 -18.27
CA ALA A 67 -4.88 0.33 -18.45
C ALA A 67 -5.68 0.42 -17.14
N CYS A 68 -6.34 1.55 -16.93
CA CYS A 68 -7.25 1.75 -15.81
C CYS A 68 -8.34 2.70 -16.25
N PHE A 69 -9.47 2.16 -16.72
CA PHE A 69 -10.58 2.96 -17.20
C PHE A 69 -11.06 3.98 -16.15
N PHE A 70 -11.20 3.54 -14.90
CA PHE A 70 -11.66 4.40 -13.81
C PHE A 70 -10.71 5.54 -13.49
N GLY A 71 -9.40 5.29 -13.48
CA GLY A 71 -8.40 6.31 -13.18
C GLY A 71 -8.17 7.26 -14.36
N HIS A 72 -7.96 6.71 -15.56
CA HIS A 72 -7.54 7.48 -16.74
C HIS A 72 -8.70 8.20 -17.44
N VAL A 73 -9.91 7.62 -17.44
CA VAL A 73 -11.07 8.16 -18.18
C VAL A 73 -12.11 8.76 -17.25
N MET A 74 -12.41 8.09 -16.13
CA MET A 74 -13.45 8.54 -15.19
C MET A 74 -12.93 9.43 -14.06
N HIS A 75 -11.61 9.68 -14.00
CA HIS A 75 -10.96 10.51 -12.98
C HIS A 75 -11.27 10.06 -11.53
N SER A 76 -11.39 8.75 -11.32
CA SER A 76 -11.63 8.16 -10.00
C SER A 76 -10.55 8.57 -9.01
N GLN A 77 -10.97 8.95 -7.80
CA GLN A 77 -10.09 9.26 -6.66
C GLN A 77 -9.76 8.00 -5.82
N GLN A 78 -10.27 6.83 -6.20
CA GLN A 78 -10.05 5.58 -5.46
C GLN A 78 -8.71 4.89 -5.80
N CYS A 79 -8.04 5.34 -6.86
CA CYS A 79 -6.69 4.92 -7.21
C CYS A 79 -5.87 6.13 -7.62
N ASP A 80 -4.58 5.92 -7.86
CA ASP A 80 -3.62 6.93 -8.27
C ASP A 80 -3.24 6.83 -9.76
N CYS A 81 -3.82 5.89 -10.52
CA CYS A 81 -3.44 5.62 -11.91
C CYS A 81 -3.55 6.86 -12.80
N GLY A 82 -4.64 7.63 -12.67
CA GLY A 82 -4.82 8.90 -13.39
C GLY A 82 -3.71 9.92 -13.08
N PHE A 83 -3.42 10.12 -11.80
CA PHE A 83 -2.34 11.01 -11.37
C PHE A 83 -0.99 10.56 -11.92
N GLN A 84 -0.66 9.27 -11.82
CA GLN A 84 0.63 8.74 -12.27
C GLN A 84 0.82 8.87 -13.78
N LEU A 85 -0.22 8.61 -14.58
CA LEU A 85 -0.16 8.76 -16.03
C LEU A 85 0.06 10.23 -16.43
N ASP A 86 -0.73 11.14 -15.85
CA ASP A 86 -0.61 12.58 -16.11
C ASP A 86 0.76 13.13 -15.68
N GLU A 87 1.25 12.72 -14.51
CA GLU A 87 2.55 13.12 -13.98
C GLU A 87 3.68 12.59 -14.86
N ALA A 88 3.59 11.34 -15.36
CA ALA A 88 4.57 10.78 -16.28
C ALA A 88 4.65 11.59 -17.59
N PHE A 89 3.50 11.93 -18.19
CA PHE A 89 3.48 12.80 -19.38
C PHE A 89 4.05 14.19 -19.09
N ARG A 90 3.71 14.81 -17.94
CA ARG A 90 4.27 16.09 -17.51
C ARG A 90 5.79 16.06 -17.37
N ARG A 91 6.35 15.02 -16.72
CA ARG A 91 7.81 14.83 -16.59
C ARG A 91 8.48 14.64 -17.94
N ILE A 92 7.92 13.80 -18.82
CA ILE A 92 8.45 13.57 -20.18
C ILE A 92 8.47 14.86 -21.00
N ALA A 93 7.38 15.63 -20.99
CA ALA A 93 7.30 16.91 -21.69
C ALA A 93 8.33 17.92 -21.15
N ARG A 94 8.45 18.02 -19.82
CA ARG A 94 9.42 18.90 -19.15
C ARG A 94 10.86 18.54 -19.50
N ASN A 95 11.17 17.25 -19.54
CA ASN A 95 12.50 16.73 -19.88
C ASN A 95 12.77 16.70 -21.39
N LYS A 96 11.74 17.02 -22.21
CA LYS A 96 11.77 16.97 -23.68
C LYS A 96 12.16 15.60 -24.22
N GLY A 97 11.82 14.55 -23.49
CA GLY A 97 11.82 13.20 -24.01
C GLY A 97 11.70 12.10 -22.97
N GLY A 98 11.36 10.92 -23.48
CA GLY A 98 10.97 9.75 -22.70
C GLY A 98 9.86 8.97 -23.38
N VAL A 99 9.38 7.96 -22.67
CA VAL A 99 8.49 6.93 -23.21
C VAL A 99 7.37 6.59 -22.22
N VAL A 100 6.14 6.48 -22.73
CA VAL A 100 5.02 5.83 -22.04
C VAL A 100 4.65 4.58 -22.82
N ILE A 101 4.72 3.40 -22.20
CA ILE A 101 4.21 2.13 -22.75
C ILE A 101 2.90 1.80 -22.02
N TYR A 102 1.80 1.73 -22.75
CA TYR A 102 0.45 1.54 -22.23
C TYR A 102 -0.11 0.16 -22.60
N GLY A 103 -0.32 -0.70 -21.61
CA GLY A 103 -0.92 -2.02 -21.75
C GLY A 103 -2.44 -1.94 -21.79
N ILE A 104 -3.03 -1.95 -22.99
CA ILE A 104 -4.47 -1.74 -23.22
C ILE A 104 -5.30 -2.83 -22.54
N ASP A 105 -4.84 -4.07 -22.58
CA ASP A 105 -5.55 -5.24 -22.03
C ASP A 105 -5.13 -5.58 -20.59
N GLN A 106 -4.55 -4.63 -19.85
CA GLN A 106 -4.04 -4.84 -18.49
C GLN A 106 -4.91 -4.26 -17.37
N ASP A 107 -6.15 -3.87 -17.69
CA ASP A 107 -7.09 -3.35 -16.70
C ASP A 107 -7.35 -4.35 -15.56
N ALA A 108 -7.61 -3.84 -14.36
CA ALA A 108 -7.73 -4.60 -13.11
C ALA A 108 -6.62 -5.64 -12.94
N ARG A 109 -5.36 -5.23 -13.13
CA ARG A 109 -4.19 -6.11 -13.02
C ARG A 109 -4.28 -7.33 -13.95
N GLY A 110 -4.74 -7.10 -15.18
CA GLY A 110 -4.84 -8.13 -16.23
C GLY A 110 -6.15 -8.92 -16.23
N LEU A 111 -7.09 -8.62 -15.33
CA LEU A 111 -8.41 -9.24 -15.29
C LEU A 111 -9.37 -8.66 -16.34
N GLY A 112 -9.12 -7.43 -16.79
CA GLY A 112 -9.95 -6.71 -17.75
C GLY A 112 -11.00 -5.82 -17.08
N ILE A 113 -11.51 -4.87 -17.87
CA ILE A 113 -12.41 -3.81 -17.41
C ILE A 113 -13.71 -4.35 -16.79
N GLU A 114 -14.27 -5.42 -17.35
CA GLU A 114 -15.51 -6.03 -16.84
C GLU A 114 -15.37 -6.52 -15.40
N LYS A 115 -14.25 -7.20 -15.09
CA LYS A 115 -13.94 -7.61 -13.72
C LYS A 115 -13.63 -6.43 -12.82
N HIS A 116 -13.06 -5.34 -13.35
CA HIS A 116 -12.86 -4.11 -12.57
C HIS A 116 -14.20 -3.53 -12.07
N PHE A 117 -15.23 -3.47 -12.91
CA PHE A 117 -16.58 -3.08 -12.47
C PHE A 117 -17.08 -4.00 -11.35
N ARG A 118 -16.92 -5.32 -11.48
CA ARG A 118 -17.33 -6.28 -10.44
C ARG A 118 -16.55 -6.13 -9.13
N ILE A 119 -15.25 -5.82 -9.19
CA ILE A 119 -14.45 -5.55 -7.98
C ILE A 119 -15.08 -4.40 -7.20
N TYR A 120 -15.48 -3.31 -7.87
CA TYR A 120 -16.14 -2.18 -7.22
C TYR A 120 -17.54 -2.54 -6.72
N ASP A 121 -18.32 -3.27 -7.51
CA ASP A 121 -19.65 -3.76 -7.13
C ASP A 121 -19.60 -4.61 -5.85
N TYR A 122 -18.72 -5.61 -5.81
CA TYR A 122 -18.54 -6.48 -4.65
C TYR A 122 -18.06 -5.73 -3.40
N ARG A 123 -17.16 -4.74 -3.55
CA ARG A 123 -16.74 -3.89 -2.44
C ARG A 123 -17.89 -3.05 -1.88
N GLN A 124 -18.76 -2.52 -2.74
CA GLN A 124 -19.82 -1.59 -2.34
C GLN A 124 -21.07 -2.31 -1.82
N ASN A 125 -21.48 -3.38 -2.49
CA ASN A 125 -22.76 -4.03 -2.24
C ASN A 125 -22.64 -5.26 -1.34
N GLU A 126 -21.49 -5.93 -1.36
CA GLU A 126 -21.25 -7.15 -0.58
C GLU A 126 -20.22 -6.94 0.56
N ASN A 127 -19.57 -5.77 0.62
CA ASN A 127 -18.48 -5.45 1.57
C ASN A 127 -17.38 -6.51 1.61
N LEU A 128 -17.13 -7.19 0.48
CA LEU A 128 -16.10 -8.22 0.39
C LEU A 128 -14.70 -7.60 0.43
N ASP A 129 -13.79 -8.28 1.11
CA ASP A 129 -12.37 -7.91 1.08
C ASP A 129 -11.71 -8.33 -0.25
N THR A 130 -10.46 -7.91 -0.45
CA THR A 130 -9.73 -8.24 -1.68
C THR A 130 -9.57 -9.75 -1.86
N ASP A 131 -9.25 -10.50 -0.81
CA ASP A 131 -9.00 -11.93 -0.91
C ASP A 131 -10.26 -12.70 -1.31
N GLU A 132 -11.41 -12.36 -0.72
CA GLU A 132 -12.72 -12.91 -1.03
C GLU A 132 -13.12 -12.63 -2.48
N ILE A 133 -12.90 -11.40 -2.95
CA ILE A 133 -13.19 -10.99 -4.32
C ILE A 133 -12.36 -11.82 -5.32
N TYR A 134 -11.05 -11.91 -5.11
CA TYR A 134 -10.17 -12.62 -6.04
C TYR A 134 -10.38 -14.15 -5.99
N LYS A 135 -10.71 -14.71 -4.82
CA LYS A 135 -11.17 -16.11 -4.68
C LYS A 135 -12.43 -16.36 -5.52
N ARG A 136 -13.39 -15.44 -5.52
CA ARG A 136 -14.63 -15.54 -6.31
C ARG A 136 -14.40 -15.47 -7.82
N PHE A 137 -13.34 -14.78 -8.25
CA PHE A 137 -12.94 -14.79 -9.66
C PHE A 137 -12.05 -15.98 -10.06
N HIS A 138 -11.64 -16.82 -9.10
CA HIS A 138 -10.64 -17.87 -9.30
C HIS A 138 -9.38 -17.34 -10.01
N ALA A 139 -8.92 -16.16 -9.60
CA ALA A 139 -7.83 -15.45 -10.25
C ALA A 139 -6.77 -14.97 -9.24
N PRO A 140 -5.49 -14.87 -9.65
CA PRO A 140 -4.46 -14.32 -8.80
C PRO A 140 -4.63 -12.80 -8.65
N LEU A 141 -4.04 -12.24 -7.59
CA LEU A 141 -4.11 -10.81 -7.27
C LEU A 141 -3.57 -9.92 -8.40
N ASP A 142 -2.53 -10.40 -9.10
CA ASP A 142 -1.96 -9.78 -10.28
C ASP A 142 -1.76 -10.84 -11.39
N SER A 143 -2.35 -10.59 -12.56
CA SER A 143 -2.26 -11.46 -13.75
C SER A 143 -1.48 -10.79 -14.89
N ARG A 144 -0.79 -9.68 -14.63
CA ARG A 144 -0.09 -8.93 -15.68
C ARG A 144 1.18 -9.65 -16.15
N SER A 145 1.48 -9.47 -17.43
CA SER A 145 2.76 -9.85 -18.04
C SER A 145 3.43 -8.61 -18.61
N TYR A 146 4.74 -8.48 -18.40
CA TYR A 146 5.53 -7.36 -18.92
C TYR A 146 6.44 -7.78 -20.09
N GLU A 147 6.29 -8.99 -20.63
CA GLU A 147 7.12 -9.50 -21.73
C GLU A 147 7.08 -8.60 -22.97
N ALA A 148 5.89 -8.10 -23.34
CA ALA A 148 5.75 -7.17 -24.46
C ALA A 148 6.53 -5.86 -24.25
N VAL A 149 6.71 -5.42 -23.00
CA VAL A 149 7.48 -4.21 -22.68
C VAL A 149 8.94 -4.41 -23.11
N THR A 150 9.54 -5.56 -22.82
CA THR A 150 10.90 -5.90 -23.25
C THR A 150 11.04 -5.83 -24.78
N ALA A 151 10.09 -6.43 -25.51
CA ALA A 151 10.10 -6.42 -26.97
C ALA A 151 9.95 -5.01 -27.55
N ILE A 152 9.08 -4.17 -26.96
CA ILE A 152 8.91 -2.76 -27.35
C ILE A 152 10.18 -1.95 -27.06
N LEU A 153 10.82 -2.14 -25.90
CA LEU A 153 12.06 -1.44 -25.57
C LEU A 153 13.21 -1.80 -26.52
N HIS A 154 13.33 -3.07 -26.90
CA HIS A 154 14.29 -3.51 -27.92
C HIS A 154 13.98 -2.91 -29.30
N PHE A 155 12.70 -2.88 -29.70
CA PHE A 155 12.27 -2.21 -30.93
C PHE A 155 12.67 -0.73 -30.96
N LEU A 156 12.57 -0.04 -29.82
CA LEU A 156 12.98 1.36 -29.66
C LEU A 156 14.51 1.54 -29.49
N GLY A 157 15.28 0.47 -29.37
CA GLY A 157 16.73 0.53 -29.15
C GLY A 157 17.13 1.11 -27.79
N ILE A 158 16.29 0.95 -26.76
CA ILE A 158 16.51 1.48 -25.41
C ILE A 158 17.22 0.43 -24.54
N ARG A 159 18.25 0.86 -23.79
CA ARG A 159 18.99 -0.02 -22.87
C ARG A 159 19.06 0.50 -21.43
N ASN A 160 19.24 1.81 -21.28
CA ASN A 160 19.34 2.49 -19.98
C ASN A 160 18.03 3.21 -19.70
N ILE A 161 17.44 2.96 -18.54
CA ILE A 161 16.07 3.31 -18.21
C ILE A 161 16.03 4.00 -16.86
N LEU A 162 15.35 5.13 -16.80
CA LEU A 162 14.89 5.74 -15.56
C LEU A 162 13.39 5.43 -15.42
N LEU A 163 13.06 4.41 -14.64
CA LEU A 163 11.70 3.86 -14.58
C LEU A 163 10.86 4.58 -13.51
N MET A 164 9.83 5.30 -13.97
CA MET A 164 8.81 5.95 -13.14
C MET A 164 7.85 4.91 -12.54
N SER A 165 8.23 4.26 -11.43
CA SER A 165 7.49 3.15 -10.83
C SER A 165 7.84 2.92 -9.35
N ASN A 166 6.82 2.60 -8.57
CA ASN A 166 6.96 2.09 -7.19
C ASN A 166 6.86 0.57 -7.09
N ASN A 167 6.40 -0.09 -8.16
CA ASN A 167 6.36 -1.55 -8.24
C ASN A 167 7.77 -2.11 -8.43
N GLN A 168 8.33 -2.75 -7.39
CA GLN A 168 9.67 -3.34 -7.42
C GLN A 168 9.80 -4.52 -8.37
N GLU A 169 8.71 -5.26 -8.60
CA GLU A 169 8.70 -6.38 -9.55
C GLU A 169 8.96 -5.91 -10.97
N ARG A 170 8.45 -4.73 -11.36
CA ARG A 170 8.75 -4.15 -12.69
C ARG A 170 10.23 -3.82 -12.85
N LEU A 171 10.86 -3.27 -11.81
CA LEU A 171 12.29 -2.99 -11.81
C LEU A 171 13.10 -4.29 -11.89
N ALA A 172 12.76 -5.27 -11.05
CA ALA A 172 13.42 -6.57 -11.03
C ALA A 172 13.26 -7.31 -12.36
N PHE A 173 12.06 -7.28 -12.95
CA PHE A 173 11.76 -7.86 -14.24
C PHE A 173 12.65 -7.28 -15.34
N LEU A 174 12.66 -5.95 -15.53
CA LEU A 174 13.48 -5.33 -16.57
C LEU A 174 14.98 -5.57 -16.35
N ARG A 175 15.46 -5.53 -15.11
CA ARG A 175 16.87 -5.86 -14.80
C ARG A 175 17.21 -7.30 -15.18
N LYS A 176 16.31 -8.26 -14.90
CA LYS A 176 16.46 -9.67 -15.30
C LYS A 176 16.50 -9.83 -16.82
N GLN A 177 15.80 -8.97 -17.57
CA GLN A 177 15.81 -8.93 -19.03
C GLN A 177 17.05 -8.21 -19.61
N GLY A 178 17.99 -7.75 -18.77
CA GLY A 178 19.27 -7.18 -19.21
C GLY A 178 19.28 -5.65 -19.38
N PHE A 179 18.21 -4.95 -19.00
CA PHE A 179 18.17 -3.48 -19.00
C PHE A 179 18.90 -2.91 -17.78
N GLN A 180 19.55 -1.74 -17.96
CA GLN A 180 20.05 -0.95 -16.84
C GLN A 180 18.92 -0.06 -16.33
N VAL A 181 18.44 -0.32 -15.12
CA VAL A 181 17.22 0.34 -14.60
C VAL A 181 17.50 1.04 -13.28
N GLU A 182 17.33 2.36 -13.29
CA GLU A 182 17.25 3.21 -12.11
C GLU A 182 15.78 3.49 -11.78
N ARG A 183 15.48 3.63 -10.48
CA ARG A 183 14.13 3.94 -9.99
C ARG A 183 13.91 5.44 -10.05
N ASP A 184 12.77 5.87 -10.57
CA ASP A 184 12.21 7.20 -10.36
C ASP A 184 10.84 7.05 -9.67
N GLU A 185 10.65 7.71 -8.53
CA GLU A 185 9.45 7.56 -7.71
C GLU A 185 8.31 8.40 -8.27
N ILE A 186 7.09 7.85 -8.25
CA ILE A 186 5.90 8.55 -8.75
C ILE A 186 4.69 8.26 -7.87
N GLU A 187 4.35 9.21 -6.99
CA GLU A 187 3.35 9.01 -5.95
C GLU A 187 2.28 10.08 -5.96
N ALA A 188 1.02 9.66 -5.93
CA ALA A 188 -0.09 10.56 -5.64
C ALA A 188 -0.16 10.86 -4.14
N PRO A 189 -0.67 12.04 -3.74
CA PRO A 189 -1.02 12.29 -2.36
C PRO A 189 -2.01 11.24 -1.82
N LEU A 190 -1.78 10.78 -0.61
CA LEU A 190 -2.72 9.91 0.09
C LEU A 190 -3.97 10.71 0.49
N THR A 191 -5.14 10.16 0.20
CA THR A 191 -6.45 10.71 0.55
C THR A 191 -7.30 9.62 1.20
N GLN A 192 -8.40 10.01 1.83
CA GLN A 192 -9.36 9.03 2.38
C GLN A 192 -9.95 8.08 1.31
N TYR A 193 -9.89 8.44 0.03
CA TYR A 193 -10.49 7.66 -1.06
C TYR A 193 -9.53 6.63 -1.66
N ASN A 194 -8.25 6.97 -1.85
CA ASN A 194 -7.25 6.06 -2.43
C ASN A 194 -6.49 5.23 -1.39
N MET A 195 -6.62 5.57 -0.09
CA MET A 195 -5.87 4.93 0.98
C MET A 195 -5.97 3.41 0.97
N ALA A 196 -7.18 2.85 0.84
CA ALA A 196 -7.37 1.40 0.80
C ALA A 196 -6.62 0.73 -0.38
N THR A 197 -6.65 1.33 -1.56
CA THR A 197 -5.95 0.80 -2.74
C THR A 197 -4.44 0.90 -2.57
N MET A 198 -3.92 2.03 -2.11
CA MET A 198 -2.48 2.24 -1.94
C MET A 198 -1.92 1.37 -0.80
N MET A 199 -2.68 1.18 0.28
CA MET A 199 -2.31 0.25 1.37
C MET A 199 -2.20 -1.18 0.86
N LEU A 200 -3.15 -1.65 0.05
CA LEU A 200 -3.06 -2.97 -0.59
C LEU A 200 -1.81 -3.09 -1.47
N GLU A 201 -1.49 -2.04 -2.22
CA GLU A 201 -0.30 -2.08 -3.06
C GLU A 201 0.99 -2.14 -2.24
N LYS A 202 1.04 -1.43 -1.10
CA LYS A 202 2.19 -1.48 -0.20
C LYS A 202 2.34 -2.83 0.47
N GLU A 203 1.30 -3.29 1.17
CA GLU A 203 1.36 -4.44 2.07
C GLU A 203 1.23 -5.77 1.30
N ASP A 204 0.32 -5.85 0.32
CA ASP A 204 -0.02 -7.12 -0.35
C ASP A 204 0.78 -7.32 -1.65
N LEU A 205 1.22 -6.23 -2.29
CA LEU A 205 1.97 -6.26 -3.56
C LEU A 205 3.41 -5.75 -3.45
N ASN A 206 3.86 -5.40 -2.24
CA ASN A 206 5.23 -4.97 -1.97
C ASN A 206 5.68 -3.75 -2.79
N TYR A 207 4.76 -2.81 -3.06
CA TYR A 207 5.11 -1.54 -3.71
C TYR A 207 5.83 -0.66 -2.70
N GLN A 208 6.84 0.07 -3.18
CA GLN A 208 7.57 1.03 -2.36
C GLN A 208 6.85 2.38 -2.38
N TRP A 209 6.13 2.66 -1.29
CA TRP A 209 5.47 3.94 -1.07
C TRP A 209 6.10 4.70 0.10
N SER A 210 6.15 6.03 0.01
CA SER A 210 6.71 6.89 1.06
C SER A 210 5.86 6.98 2.34
N PHE A 211 4.55 6.73 2.24
CA PHE A 211 3.65 6.79 3.39
C PHE A 211 3.74 5.53 4.26
N HIS A 212 3.44 5.65 5.55
CA HIS A 212 3.39 4.51 6.48
C HIS A 212 2.00 3.88 6.53
N THR A 213 1.94 2.59 6.76
CA THR A 213 0.75 1.77 6.96
C THR A 213 0.69 1.28 8.40
N HIS A 214 -0.42 0.69 8.80
CA HIS A 214 -0.50 0.05 10.11
C HIS A 214 0.53 -1.07 10.26
N GLY A 215 0.86 -1.82 9.19
CA GLY A 215 1.92 -2.82 9.21
C GLY A 215 3.29 -2.23 9.56
N ASP A 216 3.65 -1.07 8.99
CA ASP A 216 4.93 -0.40 9.27
C ASP A 216 5.07 -0.01 10.75
N TRP A 217 3.98 0.38 11.40
CA TRP A 217 3.97 0.73 12.83
C TRP A 217 3.92 -0.50 13.73
N LEU A 218 3.29 -1.61 13.30
CA LEU A 218 3.18 -2.83 14.09
C LEU A 218 4.42 -3.71 14.02
N LEU A 219 5.13 -3.76 12.89
CA LEU A 219 6.25 -4.69 12.70
C LEU A 219 7.37 -4.51 13.75
N PRO A 220 7.85 -3.28 14.06
CA PRO A 220 8.87 -3.10 15.10
C PRO A 220 8.40 -3.55 16.49
N LEU A 221 7.13 -3.33 16.80
CA LEU A 221 6.52 -3.70 18.09
C LEU A 221 6.48 -5.22 18.22
N GLN A 222 6.13 -5.92 17.15
CA GLN A 222 6.12 -7.38 17.10
C GLN A 222 7.53 -7.94 17.29
N GLN A 223 8.54 -7.39 16.61
CA GLN A 223 9.94 -7.81 16.76
C GLN A 223 10.46 -7.64 18.19
N GLN A 224 10.21 -6.48 18.80
CA GLN A 224 10.61 -6.23 20.19
C GLN A 224 9.91 -7.17 21.18
N ALA A 225 8.61 -7.43 20.97
CA ALA A 225 7.84 -8.37 21.79
C ALA A 225 8.28 -9.84 21.59
N GLU A 226 8.89 -10.20 20.46
CA GLU A 226 9.53 -11.51 20.27
C GLU A 226 10.86 -11.64 21.00
N GLU A 227 11.67 -10.58 20.95
CA GLU A 227 12.96 -10.54 21.65
C GLU A 227 12.78 -10.51 23.18
N HIS A 228 11.66 -9.93 23.63
CA HIS A 228 11.28 -9.83 25.03
C HIS A 228 9.82 -10.31 25.25
N PRO A 229 9.57 -11.63 25.30
CA PRO A 229 8.21 -12.19 25.35
C PRO A 229 7.35 -11.68 26.52
N ASP A 230 7.98 -11.41 27.66
CA ASP A 230 7.31 -10.93 28.88
C ASP A 230 6.98 -9.42 28.86
N CYS A 231 7.55 -8.68 27.90
CA CYS A 231 7.30 -7.26 27.73
C CYS A 231 6.04 -7.00 26.89
N TYR A 232 5.35 -5.92 27.24
CA TYR A 232 4.33 -5.28 26.42
C TYR A 232 4.98 -4.13 25.67
N VAL A 233 4.70 -4.02 24.37
CA VAL A 233 5.27 -3.00 23.50
C VAL A 233 4.14 -2.20 22.87
N ALA A 234 4.25 -0.88 22.90
CA ALA A 234 3.24 0.00 22.34
C ALA A 234 3.85 1.31 21.82
N CYS A 235 3.17 1.94 20.87
CA CYS A 235 3.51 3.30 20.47
C CYS A 235 2.25 4.12 20.15
N VAL A 236 2.40 5.44 20.24
CA VAL A 236 1.41 6.42 19.81
C VAL A 236 1.95 7.10 18.58
N VAL A 237 1.20 7.04 17.48
CA VAL A 237 1.51 7.71 16.23
C VAL A 237 0.55 8.88 16.03
N LYS A 238 1.10 10.03 15.66
CA LYS A 238 0.31 11.21 15.29
C LYS A 238 0.25 11.36 13.78
N ASP A 239 -0.95 11.58 13.26
CA ASP A 239 -1.25 11.86 11.85
C ASP A 239 -0.68 10.83 10.87
N ASN A 240 -0.50 9.58 11.32
CA ASN A 240 0.14 8.50 10.57
C ASN A 240 1.55 8.87 10.03
N ARG A 241 2.30 9.70 10.77
CA ARG A 241 3.59 10.25 10.34
C ARG A 241 4.71 10.05 11.34
N GLU A 242 4.44 10.32 12.62
CA GLU A 242 5.49 10.36 13.64
C GLU A 242 5.06 9.62 14.91
N ILE A 243 6.01 8.89 15.51
CA ILE A 243 5.84 8.34 16.85
C ILE A 243 6.05 9.47 17.85
N VAL A 244 5.02 9.75 18.66
CA VAL A 244 5.05 10.81 19.69
C VAL A 244 5.21 10.24 21.10
N ALA A 245 5.01 8.93 21.28
CA ALA A 245 5.33 8.20 22.50
C ALA A 245 5.52 6.70 22.20
N ASP A 246 6.36 6.03 22.97
CA ASP A 246 6.58 4.59 22.91
C ASP A 246 6.64 3.99 24.31
N TRP A 247 6.44 2.68 24.45
CA TRP A 247 6.59 1.98 25.70
C TRP A 247 7.04 0.54 25.45
N MET A 248 8.00 0.07 26.25
CA MET A 248 8.37 -1.33 26.37
C MET A 248 8.62 -1.62 27.85
N GLY A 249 7.97 -2.64 28.39
CA GLY A 249 8.24 -3.11 29.74
C GLY A 249 7.34 -4.25 30.17
N GLU A 250 7.70 -4.89 31.28
CA GLU A 250 6.97 -6.03 31.86
C GLU A 250 5.65 -5.62 32.55
N SER A 251 5.50 -4.33 32.88
CA SER A 251 4.27 -3.80 33.45
C SER A 251 3.13 -3.87 32.44
N TRP A 252 1.98 -4.37 32.91
CA TRP A 252 0.76 -4.46 32.13
C TRP A 252 -0.08 -3.18 32.15
N ASP A 253 0.38 -2.17 32.88
CA ASP A 253 -0.18 -0.81 32.80
C ASP A 253 0.36 -0.07 31.59
N VAL A 254 0.07 -0.62 30.42
CA VAL A 254 0.57 -0.17 29.12
C VAL A 254 0.05 1.22 28.82
N ALA A 255 -1.25 1.46 28.93
CA ALA A 255 -1.83 2.76 28.62
C ALA A 255 -1.30 3.85 29.55
N THR A 256 -1.23 3.59 30.85
CA THR A 256 -0.70 4.57 31.82
C THR A 256 0.76 4.90 31.52
N SER A 257 1.60 3.88 31.33
CA SER A 257 3.04 4.06 31.06
C SER A 257 3.30 4.75 29.72
N LEU A 258 2.54 4.38 28.69
CA LEU A 258 2.62 4.97 27.35
C LEU A 258 2.15 6.43 27.34
N LEU A 259 0.98 6.71 27.93
CA LEU A 259 0.39 8.04 27.93
C LEU A 259 1.14 9.01 28.85
N ALA A 260 1.83 8.53 29.90
CA ALA A 260 2.70 9.38 30.72
C ALA A 260 3.83 10.01 29.89
N LYS A 261 4.30 9.35 28.83
CA LYS A 261 5.30 9.89 27.90
C LYS A 261 4.74 10.89 26.89
N LEU A 262 3.43 10.94 26.66
CA LEU A 262 2.80 11.96 25.81
C LEU A 262 2.79 13.35 26.47
N SER A 263 2.62 13.40 27.80
CA SER A 263 2.40 14.62 28.59
C SER A 263 3.58 15.60 28.65
N ASP A 264 4.79 15.19 28.27
CA ASP A 264 5.97 16.08 28.19
C ASP A 264 6.00 16.92 26.90
N SER A 265 5.13 16.63 25.93
CA SER A 265 4.98 17.43 24.72
C SER A 265 3.88 18.48 24.92
N ASN A 266 4.23 19.76 24.79
CA ASN A 266 3.36 20.92 25.05
C ASN A 266 2.26 21.12 23.97
N ASN A 267 1.69 20.03 23.48
CA ASN A 267 0.76 20.00 22.35
C ASN A 267 -0.61 19.54 22.85
N ARG A 268 -1.49 20.49 23.16
CA ARG A 268 -2.94 20.24 23.13
C ARG A 268 -3.30 19.90 21.68
N VAL A 269 -3.44 18.62 21.36
CA VAL A 269 -3.81 18.19 20.00
C VAL A 269 -5.28 17.82 19.95
N GLU A 270 -6.03 18.54 19.13
CA GLU A 270 -7.32 18.10 18.60
C GLU A 270 -7.04 17.09 17.46
N ASN A 271 -7.35 15.82 17.73
CA ASN A 271 -7.46 14.70 16.77
C ASN A 271 -6.15 14.18 16.13
N GLY A 272 -6.21 12.96 15.59
CA GLY A 272 -5.13 12.36 14.77
C GLY A 272 -4.21 11.36 15.48
N LEU A 273 -4.48 10.99 16.74
CA LEU A 273 -3.69 10.00 17.46
C LEU A 273 -4.19 8.56 17.21
N ALA A 274 -3.26 7.68 16.89
CA ALA A 274 -3.47 6.24 16.80
C ALA A 274 -2.50 5.53 17.76
N VAL A 275 -3.00 4.52 18.48
CA VAL A 275 -2.19 3.66 19.35
C VAL A 275 -2.01 2.31 18.69
N TYR A 276 -0.78 1.81 18.68
CA TYR A 276 -0.42 0.49 18.19
C TYR A 276 0.10 -0.34 19.35
N LEU A 277 -0.38 -1.57 19.46
CA LEU A 277 -0.10 -2.45 20.60
C LEU A 277 0.40 -3.81 20.12
N SER A 278 1.37 -4.38 20.84
CA SER A 278 1.78 -5.78 20.71
C SER A 278 0.72 -6.78 21.20
N ASP A 279 -0.21 -6.32 22.03
CA ASP A 279 -1.22 -7.13 22.72
C ASP A 279 -2.60 -6.46 22.67
N LEU A 280 -3.67 -7.24 22.94
CA LEU A 280 -5.01 -6.69 23.11
C LEU A 280 -5.04 -5.70 24.29
N PRO A 281 -5.70 -4.53 24.13
CA PRO A 281 -5.85 -3.59 25.22
C PRO A 281 -6.73 -4.17 26.33
N ARG A 282 -6.50 -3.73 27.57
CA ARG A 282 -7.49 -3.96 28.64
C ARG A 282 -8.74 -3.10 28.41
N LEU A 283 -9.84 -3.50 29.04
CA LEU A 283 -11.13 -2.83 28.89
C LEU A 283 -11.08 -1.41 29.47
N ASP A 284 -10.45 -1.25 30.63
CA ASP A 284 -10.26 0.03 31.32
C ASP A 284 -9.26 0.95 30.61
N GLU A 285 -8.28 0.40 29.90
CA GLU A 285 -7.30 1.19 29.14
C GLU A 285 -7.91 1.92 27.94
N LEU A 286 -8.98 1.37 27.34
CA LEU A 286 -9.71 2.07 26.27
C LEU A 286 -10.20 3.45 26.73
N ALA A 287 -10.66 3.57 27.98
CA ALA A 287 -11.11 4.86 28.52
C ALA A 287 -9.95 5.85 28.69
N LEU A 288 -8.74 5.36 29.01
CA LEU A 288 -7.53 6.19 29.09
C LEU A 288 -7.12 6.70 27.71
N TYR A 289 -7.13 5.84 26.69
CA TYR A 289 -6.86 6.24 25.31
C TYR A 289 -7.88 7.27 24.79
N ALA A 290 -9.18 7.05 25.07
CA ALA A 290 -10.23 7.98 24.66
C ALA A 290 -10.03 9.36 25.29
N LYS A 291 -9.70 9.40 26.60
CA LYS A 291 -9.42 10.64 27.32
C LYS A 291 -8.17 11.37 26.79
N ALA A 292 -7.20 10.62 26.25
CA ALA A 292 -6.01 11.17 25.60
C ALA A 292 -6.24 11.65 24.15
N GLY A 293 -7.46 11.52 23.61
CA GLY A 293 -7.78 11.94 22.24
C GLY A 293 -7.40 10.92 21.16
N VAL A 294 -7.14 9.66 21.54
CA VAL A 294 -6.87 8.58 20.59
C VAL A 294 -8.15 8.22 19.84
N SER A 295 -8.08 8.22 18.51
CA SER A 295 -9.20 7.85 17.64
C SER A 295 -9.12 6.41 17.15
N PHE A 296 -7.91 5.84 17.10
CA PHE A 296 -7.66 4.49 16.62
C PHE A 296 -6.81 3.70 17.61
N VAL A 297 -7.20 2.46 17.88
CA VAL A 297 -6.36 1.48 18.55
C VAL A 297 -6.19 0.32 17.59
N VAL A 298 -4.96 -0.04 17.27
CA VAL A 298 -4.63 -1.02 16.23
C VAL A 298 -3.80 -2.14 16.84
N VAL A 299 -4.21 -3.39 16.56
CA VAL A 299 -3.55 -4.60 17.06
C VAL A 299 -3.32 -5.59 15.91
N PRO A 300 -2.29 -6.45 15.97
CA PRO A 300 -1.98 -7.39 14.90
C PRO A 300 -2.85 -8.66 14.93
N PHE A 301 -3.97 -8.70 15.67
CA PHE A 301 -4.75 -9.93 15.87
C PHE A 301 -6.03 -9.95 15.05
N PRO A 302 -6.28 -10.99 14.22
CA PRO A 302 -7.42 -11.02 13.29
C PRO A 302 -8.79 -11.17 13.97
N VAL A 303 -8.82 -11.60 15.23
CA VAL A 303 -10.07 -11.83 15.97
C VAL A 303 -10.10 -10.93 17.19
N LEU A 304 -10.90 -9.87 17.10
CA LEU A 304 -11.16 -8.98 18.22
C LEU A 304 -12.36 -9.47 19.04
N PRO A 305 -12.21 -9.61 20.37
CA PRO A 305 -13.32 -9.93 21.24
C PRO A 305 -14.47 -8.92 21.17
N ASP A 306 -15.72 -9.39 21.24
CA ASP A 306 -16.92 -8.54 21.13
C ASP A 306 -17.02 -7.49 22.24
N TYR A 307 -16.54 -7.81 23.44
CA TYR A 307 -16.53 -6.88 24.56
C TYR A 307 -15.65 -5.66 24.28
N LEU A 308 -14.46 -5.85 23.68
CA LEU A 308 -13.57 -4.74 23.31
C LEU A 308 -14.17 -3.89 22.18
N LYS A 309 -14.75 -4.54 21.15
CA LYS A 309 -15.40 -3.82 20.04
C LYS A 309 -16.56 -2.97 20.55
N THR A 310 -17.38 -3.51 21.45
CA THR A 310 -18.53 -2.82 22.04
C THR A 310 -18.09 -1.60 22.85
N GLU A 311 -17.09 -1.77 23.71
CA GLU A 311 -16.59 -0.68 24.55
C GLU A 311 -15.86 0.39 23.75
N ALA A 312 -15.00 0.01 22.80
CA ALA A 312 -14.34 0.96 21.91
C ALA A 312 -15.36 1.83 21.17
N ARG A 313 -16.43 1.20 20.62
CA ARG A 313 -17.52 1.93 19.96
C ARG A 313 -18.25 2.88 20.91
N ARG A 314 -18.49 2.48 22.17
CA ARG A 314 -19.10 3.33 23.21
C ARG A 314 -18.24 4.56 23.52
N LEU A 315 -16.92 4.40 23.52
CA LEU A 315 -15.94 5.45 23.81
C LEU A 315 -15.56 6.29 22.58
N GLY A 316 -16.08 5.95 21.39
CA GLY A 316 -15.74 6.64 20.14
C GLY A 316 -14.37 6.28 19.57
N ILE A 317 -13.75 5.19 20.05
CA ILE A 317 -12.50 4.65 19.51
C ILE A 317 -12.81 3.63 18.41
N ARG A 318 -12.09 3.72 17.29
CA ARG A 318 -12.05 2.64 16.32
C ARG A 318 -10.97 1.64 16.70
N LEU A 319 -11.39 0.51 17.28
CA LEU A 319 -10.52 -0.65 17.48
C LEU A 319 -10.42 -1.42 16.16
N GLN A 320 -9.21 -1.57 15.65
CA GLN A 320 -8.93 -2.13 14.32
C GLN A 320 -8.02 -3.35 14.47
N ASP A 321 -8.46 -4.50 13.95
CA ASP A 321 -7.55 -5.62 13.72
C ASP A 321 -6.70 -5.34 12.48
N TRP A 322 -5.45 -5.78 12.54
CA TRP A 322 -4.51 -5.78 11.43
C TRP A 322 -3.87 -7.17 11.27
N GLY A 323 -4.71 -8.21 11.36
CA GLY A 323 -4.27 -9.60 11.41
C GLY A 323 -3.50 -10.09 10.18
N ARG A 324 -3.72 -9.46 9.01
CA ARG A 324 -2.98 -9.77 7.77
C ARG A 324 -1.47 -9.50 7.87
N GLU A 325 -1.07 -8.56 8.72
CA GLU A 325 0.32 -8.22 9.01
C GLU A 325 0.74 -8.69 10.41
N ASN A 326 0.12 -9.76 10.91
CA ASN A 326 0.66 -10.49 12.06
C ASN A 326 1.92 -11.24 11.61
N LYS A 327 3.08 -10.78 12.08
CA LYS A 327 4.41 -11.33 11.76
C LYS A 327 5.06 -12.02 12.95
N TYR A 328 4.33 -12.30 14.03
CA TYR A 328 4.84 -13.14 15.11
C TYR A 328 5.18 -14.54 14.59
N LYS A 329 6.42 -15.00 14.80
CA LYS A 329 6.94 -16.33 14.46
C LYS A 329 6.25 -17.44 15.24
N GLN A 330 5.83 -17.13 16.47
CA GLN A 330 5.07 -18.03 17.34
C GLN A 330 3.80 -17.30 17.79
N PRO A 331 2.65 -17.99 17.89
CA PRO A 331 1.42 -17.36 18.37
C PRO A 331 1.63 -16.68 19.72
N ARG A 332 1.39 -15.37 19.77
CA ARG A 332 1.47 -14.59 21.02
C ARG A 332 0.15 -14.69 21.77
N SER A 333 0.12 -15.50 22.82
CA SER A 333 -1.05 -15.66 23.69
C SER A 333 -1.49 -14.32 24.27
N GLN A 334 -2.80 -14.07 24.24
CA GLN A 334 -3.41 -12.81 24.65
C GLN A 334 -4.11 -12.93 26.00
N TRP A 335 -4.17 -11.83 26.76
CA TRP A 335 -5.03 -11.73 27.93
C TRP A 335 -6.49 -11.59 27.49
N ILE A 336 -7.33 -12.53 27.91
CA ILE A 336 -8.77 -12.51 27.59
C ILE A 336 -9.56 -12.29 28.87
N LEU A 337 -10.57 -11.42 28.80
CA LEU A 337 -11.50 -11.16 29.89
C LEU A 337 -12.30 -12.43 30.22
N GLU A 338 -12.12 -12.94 31.44
CA GLU A 338 -12.83 -14.10 31.99
C GLU A 338 -14.07 -13.63 32.76
N GLU A 339 -13.92 -12.63 33.63
CA GLU A 339 -14.99 -12.06 34.44
C GLU A 339 -14.96 -10.53 34.45
N HIS A 340 -16.13 -9.89 34.42
CA HIS A 340 -16.29 -8.44 34.44
C HIS A 340 -17.41 -8.06 35.41
N SER A 341 -17.10 -7.12 36.29
CA SER A 341 -18.04 -6.45 37.21
C SER A 341 -17.67 -4.98 37.36
N ASP A 342 -18.56 -4.18 37.94
CA ASP A 342 -18.33 -2.75 38.18
C ASP A 342 -17.12 -2.44 39.08
N SER A 343 -16.63 -3.41 39.86
CA SER A 343 -15.53 -3.24 40.81
C SER A 343 -14.25 -3.97 40.41
N GLN A 344 -14.32 -4.95 39.51
CA GLN A 344 -13.15 -5.71 39.08
C GLN A 344 -13.31 -6.36 37.71
N HIS A 345 -12.18 -6.49 37.02
CA HIS A 345 -12.00 -7.29 35.81
C HIS A 345 -10.99 -8.41 36.09
N ILE A 346 -11.30 -9.64 35.64
CA ILE A 346 -10.39 -10.78 35.72
C ILE A 346 -10.02 -11.20 34.31
N TYR A 347 -8.73 -11.29 34.05
CA TYR A 347 -8.18 -11.71 32.76
C TYR A 347 -7.37 -12.99 32.93
N ILE A 348 -7.42 -13.84 31.93
CA ILE A 348 -6.67 -15.10 31.87
C ILE A 348 -5.75 -15.14 30.65
N ARG A 349 -4.54 -15.67 30.83
CA ARG A 349 -3.58 -15.97 29.76
C ARG A 349 -2.75 -17.19 30.17
N GLU A 350 -2.80 -18.25 29.37
CA GLU A 350 -2.01 -19.48 29.60
C GLU A 350 -2.13 -20.08 31.02
N GLY A 351 -3.30 -19.92 31.65
CA GLY A 351 -3.56 -20.41 33.01
C GLY A 351 -3.18 -19.43 34.13
N GLU A 352 -2.49 -18.33 33.81
CA GLU A 352 -2.30 -17.21 34.73
C GLU A 352 -3.55 -16.33 34.78
N ARG A 353 -3.87 -15.80 35.98
CA ARG A 353 -4.95 -14.85 36.19
C ARG A 353 -4.42 -13.52 36.68
N ARG A 354 -4.95 -12.43 36.12
CA ARG A 354 -4.73 -11.07 36.60
C ARG A 354 -6.05 -10.43 36.96
N VAL A 355 -6.07 -9.71 38.08
CA VAL A 355 -7.25 -9.03 38.59
C VAL A 355 -6.96 -7.53 38.59
N ILE A 356 -7.80 -6.77 37.89
CA ILE A 356 -7.79 -5.31 37.91
C ILE A 356 -8.94 -4.87 38.79
N ARG A 357 -8.66 -4.05 39.82
CA ARG A 357 -9.69 -3.46 40.67
C ARG A 357 -10.01 -2.05 40.18
N LEU A 358 -11.28 -1.80 39.90
CA LEU A 358 -11.79 -0.50 39.47
C LEU A 358 -12.27 0.26 40.71
N ASN A 359 -11.53 1.30 41.11
CA ASN A 359 -12.06 2.24 42.09
C ASN A 359 -12.82 3.37 41.38
N HIS A 360 -13.89 3.86 41.99
CA HIS A 360 -14.56 5.11 41.60
C HIS A 360 -13.60 6.30 41.81
N GLY A 361 -12.61 6.48 40.93
CA GLY A 361 -11.64 7.58 41.00
C GLY A 361 -10.21 7.30 40.51
N GLY A 362 -9.85 6.08 40.10
CA GLY A 362 -8.50 5.77 39.58
C GLY A 362 -8.03 4.36 39.95
N ILE A 363 -7.33 3.70 39.02
CA ILE A 363 -6.84 2.32 39.12
C ILE A 363 -5.65 2.28 40.11
N VAL A 364 -5.62 1.27 40.99
CA VAL A 364 -4.50 0.97 41.92
C VAL A 364 -3.88 -0.36 41.53
#